data_AF-A0A350XMC9-F1
#
_entry.id   AF-A0A350XMC9-F1
#
_cell.length_a   1.000
_cell.length_b   1.000
_cell.length_c   1.000
_cell.angle_alpha   90.00
_cell.angle_beta   90.00
_cell.angle_gamma   90.00
#
_symmetry.space_group_name_H-M   'P 1'
#
loop_
_entity.id
_entity.type
_entity.pdbx_description
1 polymer ?
#
loop_
_entity_poly.entity_id
_entity_poly.type
_entity_poly.pdbx_seq_one_letter_code
_entity_poly.pdbx_strand_id
1 'polypeptide(L)'
;MSKYDQRGQRVDQQVNINFQASDRPDPTVLLDQGIKFLEAKSYQQAISAFKEVIEIEPSMSDAYYHLALALLKGRRPKILIRREIEAVDELLNSATVMGDSDGTVQLFRALVRDDYYNGNRIKNYPPPLVIDLVKTALSCKINIDKLRVLLSKLPMPDNQLYAALVAQIS
;
A
#
# COMPACT_ATOMS: atom_id res chain seq x y z
N MET A 1 -43.81 6.51 -17.72
CA MET A 1 -44.72 7.67 -17.53
C MET A 1 -43.86 8.89 -17.20
N SER A 2 -43.43 9.65 -18.21
CA SER A 2 -42.83 10.98 -18.02
C SER A 2 -43.94 12.02 -17.91
N LYS A 3 -43.90 12.86 -16.87
CA LYS A 3 -44.84 13.98 -16.73
C LYS A 3 -44.34 15.15 -17.59
N TYR A 4 -45.18 15.61 -18.52
CA TYR A 4 -44.97 16.81 -19.32
C TYR A 4 -45.83 17.95 -18.74
N ASP A 5 -45.29 19.18 -18.71
CA ASP A 5 -46.02 20.42 -18.48
C ASP A 5 -46.66 20.92 -19.80
N GLN A 6 -47.79 21.63 -19.70
CA GLN A 6 -48.62 22.16 -20.80
C GLN A 6 -47.94 23.17 -21.75
N ARG A 7 -46.65 23.48 -21.61
CA ARG A 7 -45.91 24.36 -22.54
C ARG A 7 -44.94 23.66 -23.49
N GLY A 8 -44.97 22.33 -23.59
CA GLY A 8 -44.26 21.58 -24.64
C GLY A 8 -42.73 21.71 -24.62
N GLN A 9 -42.15 22.28 -23.57
CA GLN A 9 -40.70 22.31 -23.39
C GLN A 9 -40.27 21.05 -22.64
N ARG A 10 -39.35 20.30 -23.25
CA ARG A 10 -38.68 19.16 -22.62
C ARG A 10 -37.91 19.68 -21.41
N VAL A 11 -38.28 19.23 -20.22
CA VAL A 11 -37.40 19.36 -19.04
C VAL A 11 -36.33 18.29 -19.19
N ASP A 12 -35.38 18.52 -20.09
CA ASP A 12 -34.13 17.77 -20.06
C ASP A 12 -33.44 18.21 -18.77
N GLN A 13 -33.53 17.40 -17.71
CA GLN A 13 -32.66 17.53 -16.55
C GLN A 13 -31.23 17.30 -17.04
N GLN A 14 -30.60 18.37 -17.52
CA GLN A 14 -29.17 18.41 -17.70
C GLN A 14 -28.57 18.32 -16.29
N VAL A 15 -28.18 17.10 -15.92
CA VAL A 15 -27.26 16.88 -14.81
C VAL A 15 -25.96 17.53 -15.24
N ASN A 16 -25.79 18.80 -14.91
CA ASN A 16 -24.55 19.51 -15.10
C ASN A 16 -23.58 18.98 -14.04
N ILE A 17 -22.92 17.86 -14.33
CA ILE A 17 -21.85 17.32 -13.50
C ILE A 17 -20.65 18.24 -13.71
N ASN A 18 -20.67 19.35 -12.97
CA ASN A 18 -19.60 20.32 -12.95
C ASN A 18 -18.45 19.67 -12.17
N PHE A 19 -17.58 18.91 -12.86
CA PHE A 19 -16.24 18.61 -12.36
C PHE A 19 -15.51 19.94 -12.30
N GLN A 20 -15.67 20.65 -11.17
CA GLN A 20 -14.77 21.73 -10.84
C GLN A 20 -13.37 21.12 -10.94
N ALA A 21 -12.59 21.62 -11.89
CA ALA A 21 -11.15 21.36 -11.94
C ALA A 21 -10.62 21.79 -10.58
N SER A 22 -10.49 20.81 -9.70
CA SER A 22 -10.10 21.05 -8.34
C SER A 22 -8.66 21.49 -8.38
N ASP A 23 -8.30 22.57 -7.66
CA ASP A 23 -6.92 22.96 -7.33
C ASP A 23 -6.17 21.87 -6.52
N ARG A 24 -6.57 20.60 -6.64
CA ARG A 24 -5.91 19.46 -6.02
C ARG A 24 -4.55 19.30 -6.68
N PRO A 25 -3.48 19.16 -5.88
CA PRO A 25 -2.14 18.97 -6.40
C PRO A 25 -2.08 17.71 -7.26
N ASP A 26 -1.17 17.72 -8.24
CA ASP A 26 -0.87 16.55 -9.06
C ASP A 26 -0.53 15.34 -8.16
N PRO A 27 -1.20 14.17 -8.34
CA PRO A 27 -0.96 12.97 -7.54
C PRO A 27 0.52 12.56 -7.50
N THR A 28 1.25 12.77 -8.60
CA THR A 28 2.69 12.45 -8.68
C THR A 28 3.52 13.35 -7.77
N VAL A 29 3.22 14.66 -7.78
CA VAL A 29 3.88 15.64 -6.90
C VAL A 29 3.56 15.35 -5.44
N LEU A 30 2.32 14.99 -5.14
CA LEU A 30 1.88 14.66 -3.79
C LEU A 30 2.51 13.35 -3.29
N LEU A 31 2.65 12.35 -4.18
CA LEU A 31 3.37 11.11 -3.88
C LEU A 31 4.83 11.40 -3.50
N ASP A 32 5.54 12.21 -4.30
CA ASP A 32 6.92 12.61 -4.03
C ASP A 32 7.06 13.38 -2.70
N GLN A 33 6.10 14.25 -2.39
CA GLN A 33 6.04 14.92 -1.09
C GLN A 33 5.85 13.91 0.05
N GLY A 34 4.94 12.95 -0.11
CA GLY A 34 4.73 11.87 0.86
C GLY A 34 5.99 11.05 1.10
N ILE A 35 6.75 10.73 0.05
CA ILE A 35 8.03 10.01 0.13
C ILE A 35 9.04 10.84 0.93
N LYS A 36 9.18 12.13 0.65
CA LYS A 36 10.08 13.04 1.41
C LYS A 36 9.68 13.11 2.90
N PHE A 37 8.39 13.19 3.20
CA PHE A 37 7.92 13.14 4.60
C PHE A 37 8.25 11.80 5.26
N LEU A 38 8.09 10.69 4.53
CA LEU A 38 8.42 9.36 5.03
C LEU A 38 9.92 9.22 5.34
N GLU A 39 10.78 9.74 4.47
CA GLU A 39 12.23 9.77 4.66
C GLU A 39 12.64 10.66 5.85
N ALA A 40 11.93 11.78 6.04
CA ALA A 40 12.08 12.64 7.21
C ALA A 40 11.48 12.04 8.50
N LYS A 41 10.90 10.83 8.44
CA LYS A 41 10.15 10.18 9.53
C LYS A 41 8.94 10.96 10.03
N SER A 42 8.46 11.93 9.25
CA SER A 42 7.22 12.68 9.47
C SER A 42 6.00 11.83 9.09
N TYR A 43 5.78 10.74 9.82
CA TYR A 43 4.83 9.70 9.42
C TYR A 43 3.39 10.20 9.26
N GLN A 44 2.93 11.14 10.08
CA GLN A 44 1.56 11.68 9.96
C GLN A 44 1.36 12.45 8.65
N GLN A 45 2.34 13.28 8.26
CA GLN A 45 2.30 14.02 7.00
C GLN A 45 2.39 13.08 5.80
N ALA A 46 3.28 12.07 5.87
CA ALA A 46 3.39 11.03 4.85
C ALA A 46 2.07 10.27 4.67
N ILE A 47 1.44 9.83 5.77
CA ILE A 47 0.15 9.14 5.75
C ILE A 47 -0.94 10.02 5.10
N SER A 48 -0.98 11.31 5.44
CA SER A 48 -1.96 12.23 4.87
C SER A 48 -1.77 12.38 3.36
N ALA A 49 -0.53 12.59 2.90
CA ALA A 49 -0.21 12.75 1.50
C ALA A 49 -0.59 11.49 0.69
N PHE A 50 -0.20 10.30 1.15
CA PHE A 50 -0.52 9.06 0.41
C PHE A 50 -2.02 8.76 0.36
N LYS A 51 -2.77 9.10 1.41
CA LYS A 51 -4.23 8.95 1.39
C LYS A 51 -4.88 9.87 0.35
N GLU A 52 -4.41 11.10 0.25
CA GLU A 52 -4.92 12.04 -0.73
C GLU A 52 -4.52 11.62 -2.17
N VAL A 53 -3.32 11.04 -2.37
CA VAL A 53 -2.98 10.39 -3.66
C VAL A 53 -3.98 9.30 -4.01
N ILE A 54 -4.30 8.40 -3.06
CA ILE A 54 -5.28 7.32 -3.27
C ILE A 54 -6.69 7.87 -3.56
N GLU A 55 -7.07 9.01 -2.98
CA GLU A 55 -8.36 9.65 -3.26
C GLU A 55 -8.43 10.27 -4.66
N ILE A 56 -7.33 10.82 -5.16
CA ILE A 56 -7.26 11.45 -6.48
C ILE A 56 -7.06 10.40 -7.58
N GLU A 57 -6.12 9.48 -7.37
CA GLU A 57 -5.77 8.41 -8.30
C GLU A 57 -5.72 7.04 -7.58
N PRO A 58 -6.87 6.35 -7.45
CA PRO A 58 -6.96 5.07 -6.76
C PRO A 58 -6.13 3.94 -7.39
N SER A 59 -5.72 4.07 -8.66
CA SER A 59 -4.88 3.11 -9.38
C SER A 59 -3.39 3.26 -9.10
N MET A 60 -2.96 4.28 -8.36
CA MET A 60 -1.54 4.53 -8.12
C MET A 60 -0.99 3.59 -7.04
N SER A 61 -0.55 2.40 -7.45
CA SER A 61 -0.11 1.30 -6.57
C SER A 61 1.00 1.71 -5.58
N ASP A 62 1.92 2.58 -6.00
CA ASP A 62 3.00 3.09 -5.15
C ASP A 62 2.49 3.83 -3.90
N ALA A 63 1.35 4.51 -3.98
CA ALA A 63 0.77 5.22 -2.84
C ALA A 63 0.37 4.25 -1.72
N TYR A 64 -0.20 3.09 -2.07
CA TYR A 64 -0.54 2.05 -1.10
C TYR A 64 0.72 1.42 -0.48
N TYR A 65 1.74 1.16 -1.29
CA TYR A 65 3.03 0.63 -0.82
C TYR A 65 3.69 1.56 0.19
N HIS A 66 3.78 2.85 -0.14
CA HIS A 66 4.40 3.84 0.75
C HIS A 66 3.54 4.15 1.97
N LEU A 67 2.20 4.11 1.85
CA LEU A 67 1.31 4.22 3.00
C LEU A 67 1.51 3.06 3.96
N ALA A 68 1.67 1.82 3.47
CA ALA A 68 1.98 0.66 4.29
C ALA A 68 3.30 0.85 5.07
N LEU A 69 4.37 1.34 4.41
CA LEU A 69 5.63 1.71 5.08
C LEU A 69 5.42 2.80 6.14
N ALA A 70 4.63 3.82 5.84
CA ALA A 70 4.36 4.93 6.77
C ALA A 70 3.58 4.48 8.02
N LEU A 71 2.64 3.53 7.88
CA LEU A 71 1.89 2.96 9.01
C LEU A 71 2.76 2.15 9.97
N LEU A 72 3.83 1.52 9.47
CA LEU A 72 4.81 0.86 10.34
C LEU A 72 5.53 1.88 11.24
N LYS A 73 5.67 3.14 10.82
CA LYS A 73 6.32 4.22 11.59
C LYS A 73 7.75 3.88 12.03
N GLY A 74 8.48 3.16 11.17
CA GLY A 74 9.83 2.65 11.49
C GLY A 74 9.86 1.60 12.61
N ARG A 75 8.71 1.09 13.05
CA ARG A 75 8.61 0.03 14.04
C ARG A 75 8.64 -1.33 13.35
N ARG A 76 9.21 -2.31 14.04
CA ARG A 76 9.20 -3.71 13.64
C ARG A 76 7.76 -4.26 13.65
N PRO A 77 7.30 -4.99 12.62
CA PRO A 77 5.95 -5.56 12.58
C PRO A 77 5.60 -6.38 13.83
N LYS A 78 6.54 -7.18 14.35
CA LYS A 78 6.37 -8.02 15.55
C LYS A 78 5.79 -7.31 16.77
N ILE A 79 6.06 -6.02 16.97
CA ILE A 79 5.62 -5.26 18.16
C ILE A 79 4.32 -4.49 17.96
N LEU A 80 3.74 -4.51 16.76
CA LEU A 80 2.51 -3.80 16.44
C LEU A 80 1.29 -4.55 16.99
N ILE A 81 0.14 -3.88 16.98
CA ILE A 81 -1.13 -4.56 17.28
C ILE A 81 -1.71 -5.20 16.02
N ARG A 82 -2.55 -6.23 16.21
CA ARG A 82 -3.19 -6.97 15.11
C ARG A 82 -3.85 -6.05 14.07
N ARG A 83 -4.61 -5.05 14.53
CA ARG A 83 -5.30 -4.10 13.64
C ARG A 83 -4.34 -3.31 12.76
N GLU A 84 -3.18 -2.91 13.28
CA GLU A 84 -2.18 -2.19 12.49
C GLU A 84 -1.61 -3.09 11.40
N ILE A 85 -1.34 -4.36 11.72
CA ILE A 85 -0.81 -5.35 10.77
C ILE A 85 -1.81 -5.71 9.68
N GLU A 86 -3.08 -5.89 10.05
CA GLU A 86 -4.16 -6.12 9.07
C GLU A 86 -4.32 -4.94 8.12
N ALA A 87 -4.22 -3.70 8.63
CA ALA A 87 -4.27 -2.51 7.78
C ALA A 87 -3.06 -2.42 6.83
N VAL A 88 -1.85 -2.74 7.31
CA VAL A 88 -0.64 -2.78 6.48
C VAL A 88 -0.76 -3.85 5.41
N ASP A 89 -1.21 -5.05 5.75
CA ASP A 89 -1.37 -6.16 4.80
C ASP A 89 -2.43 -5.85 3.73
N GLU A 90 -3.54 -5.23 4.11
CA GLU A 90 -4.60 -4.84 3.16
C GLU A 90 -4.13 -3.77 2.16
N LEU A 91 -3.35 -2.80 2.61
CA LEU A 91 -2.74 -1.80 1.71
C LEU A 91 -1.80 -2.45 0.71
N LEU A 92 -0.98 -3.40 1.15
CA LEU A 92 -0.08 -4.10 0.24
C LEU A 92 -0.82 -5.05 -0.71
N ASN A 93 -1.95 -5.61 -0.27
CA ASN A 93 -2.86 -6.33 -1.15
C ASN A 93 -3.39 -5.39 -2.24
N SER A 94 -3.85 -4.20 -1.84
CA SER A 94 -4.34 -3.17 -2.75
C SER A 94 -3.26 -2.72 -3.73
N ALA A 95 -2.01 -2.51 -3.27
CA ALA A 95 -0.89 -2.18 -4.15
C ALA A 95 -0.71 -3.22 -5.28
N THR A 96 -0.85 -4.51 -4.96
CA THR A 96 -0.76 -5.59 -5.96
C THR A 96 -1.95 -5.53 -6.93
N VAL A 97 -3.18 -5.42 -6.41
CA VAL A 97 -4.41 -5.41 -7.21
C VAL A 97 -4.48 -4.19 -8.15
N MET A 98 -3.94 -3.04 -7.71
CA MET A 98 -3.96 -1.79 -8.48
C MET A 98 -2.88 -1.69 -9.56
N GLY A 99 -1.98 -2.69 -9.67
CA GLY A 99 -1.06 -2.79 -10.81
C GLY A 99 0.41 -2.99 -10.46
N ASP A 100 0.79 -3.07 -9.18
CA ASP A 100 2.15 -3.50 -8.84
C ASP A 100 2.29 -5.01 -9.04
N SER A 101 2.83 -5.39 -10.20
CA SER A 101 3.16 -6.78 -10.56
C SER A 101 4.54 -7.22 -10.04
N ASP A 102 5.24 -6.37 -9.29
CA ASP A 102 6.55 -6.66 -8.72
C ASP A 102 6.43 -7.62 -7.53
N GLY A 103 7.22 -8.69 -7.55
CA GLY A 103 7.31 -9.65 -6.45
C GLY A 103 7.76 -9.01 -5.12
N THR A 104 8.37 -7.82 -5.16
CA THR A 104 8.81 -7.08 -3.98
C THR A 104 7.66 -6.70 -3.05
N VAL A 105 6.46 -6.39 -3.57
CA VAL A 105 5.29 -6.11 -2.71
C VAL A 105 4.84 -7.38 -2.00
N GLN A 106 4.86 -8.52 -2.69
CA GLN A 106 4.52 -9.81 -2.10
C GLN A 106 5.55 -10.25 -1.05
N LEU A 107 6.84 -9.99 -1.27
CA LEU A 107 7.87 -10.18 -0.26
C LEU A 107 7.67 -9.25 0.94
N PHE A 108 7.26 -7.99 0.72
CA PHE A 108 6.96 -7.08 1.80
C PHE A 108 5.80 -7.61 2.67
N ARG A 109 4.70 -8.06 2.04
CA ARG A 109 3.59 -8.71 2.74
C ARG A 109 4.05 -9.94 3.53
N ALA A 110 4.83 -10.79 2.88
CA ALA A 110 5.36 -12.00 3.51
C ALA A 110 6.19 -11.67 4.75
N LEU A 111 7.08 -10.68 4.68
CA LEU A 111 7.92 -10.23 5.80
C LEU A 111 7.10 -9.67 6.96
N VAL A 112 6.13 -8.79 6.68
CA VAL A 112 5.25 -8.21 7.71
C VAL A 112 4.48 -9.32 8.43
N ARG A 113 3.91 -10.24 7.68
CA ARG A 113 3.11 -11.35 8.22
C ARG A 113 3.97 -12.36 8.97
N ASP A 114 5.15 -12.71 8.45
CA ASP A 114 6.08 -13.63 9.09
C ASP A 114 6.58 -13.07 10.42
N ASP A 115 7.07 -11.83 10.42
CA ASP A 115 7.61 -11.21 11.62
C ASP A 115 6.55 -11.01 12.69
N TYR A 116 5.32 -10.66 12.31
CA TYR A 116 4.21 -10.54 13.24
C TYR A 116 3.67 -11.88 13.72
N TYR A 117 3.20 -12.75 12.81
CA TYR A 117 2.49 -13.97 13.22
C TYR A 117 3.45 -15.06 13.67
N ASN A 118 4.41 -15.45 12.82
CA ASN A 118 5.36 -16.51 13.15
C ASN A 118 6.31 -16.03 14.27
N GLY A 119 6.75 -14.78 14.19
CA GLY A 119 7.59 -14.17 15.23
C GLY A 119 6.93 -14.13 16.62
N ASN A 120 5.61 -13.97 16.71
CA ASN A 120 4.85 -14.05 17.96
C ASN A 120 4.22 -15.43 18.23
N ARG A 121 4.57 -16.46 17.45
CA ARG A 121 4.06 -17.85 17.57
C ARG A 121 2.53 -17.95 17.46
N ILE A 122 1.91 -17.03 16.72
CA ILE A 122 0.47 -17.05 16.41
C ILE A 122 0.27 -18.05 15.27
N LYS A 123 -0.42 -19.16 15.55
CA LYS A 123 -0.58 -20.26 14.58
C LYS A 123 -1.83 -20.16 13.69
N ASN A 124 -2.87 -19.47 14.17
CA ASN A 124 -4.18 -19.41 13.51
C ASN A 124 -4.44 -18.01 12.95
N TYR A 125 -3.57 -17.56 12.04
CA TYR A 125 -3.75 -16.28 11.35
C TYR A 125 -4.49 -16.47 10.02
N PRO A 126 -5.26 -15.47 9.56
CA PRO A 126 -6.06 -15.59 8.35
C PRO A 126 -5.17 -15.82 7.12
N PRO A 127 -5.63 -16.49 6.06
CA PRO A 127 -4.89 -16.58 4.79
C PRO A 127 -4.66 -15.18 4.17
N PRO A 128 -3.69 -15.04 3.25
CA PRO A 128 -2.80 -16.06 2.70
C PRO A 128 -1.64 -16.45 3.63
N LEU A 129 -1.12 -17.68 3.53
CA LEU A 129 0.05 -18.08 4.32
C LEU A 129 1.31 -17.41 3.81
N VAL A 130 2.30 -17.22 4.70
CA VAL A 130 3.61 -16.63 4.33
C VAL A 130 4.25 -17.39 3.16
N ILE A 131 4.18 -18.72 3.18
CA ILE A 131 4.74 -19.57 2.13
C ILE A 131 4.09 -19.34 0.77
N ASP A 132 2.79 -19.04 0.73
CA ASP A 132 2.08 -18.78 -0.53
C ASP A 132 2.49 -17.44 -1.10
N LEU A 133 2.62 -16.41 -0.25
CA LEU A 133 3.11 -15.08 -0.65
C LEU A 133 4.53 -15.15 -1.22
N VAL A 134 5.42 -15.91 -0.58
CA VAL A 134 6.80 -16.11 -1.08
C VAL A 134 6.79 -16.84 -2.42
N LYS A 135 5.99 -17.89 -2.59
CA LYS A 135 5.86 -18.59 -3.87
C LYS A 135 5.37 -17.67 -4.97
N THR A 136 4.33 -16.87 -4.70
CA THR A 136 3.83 -15.86 -5.64
C THR A 136 4.93 -14.85 -5.99
N ALA A 137 5.63 -14.32 -4.99
CA ALA A 137 6.71 -13.37 -5.23
C ALA A 137 7.82 -13.92 -6.14
N LEU A 138 8.24 -15.16 -5.93
CA LEU A 138 9.29 -15.83 -6.72
C LEU A 138 8.84 -16.17 -8.14
N SER A 139 7.53 -16.18 -8.41
CA SER A 139 6.99 -16.33 -9.78
C SER A 139 6.93 -15.00 -10.55
N CYS A 140 7.11 -13.87 -9.86
CA CYS A 140 7.09 -12.53 -10.43
C CYS A 140 8.52 -12.02 -10.68
N LYS A 141 8.63 -10.94 -11.47
CA LYS A 141 9.87 -10.16 -11.53
C LYS A 141 10.08 -9.47 -10.19
N ILE A 142 11.28 -9.57 -9.62
CA ILE A 142 11.65 -8.90 -8.37
C ILE A 142 12.60 -7.75 -8.70
N ASN A 143 12.24 -6.53 -8.33
CA ASN A 143 13.16 -5.40 -8.35
C ASN A 143 14.10 -5.46 -7.13
N ILE A 144 15.34 -5.91 -7.37
CA ILE A 144 16.36 -6.10 -6.34
C ILE A 144 16.72 -4.78 -5.64
N ASP A 145 16.70 -3.65 -6.34
CA ASP A 145 17.01 -2.35 -5.73
C ASP A 145 15.88 -1.89 -4.81
N LYS A 146 14.61 -2.04 -5.24
CA LYS A 146 13.43 -1.79 -4.39
C LYS A 146 13.45 -2.71 -3.17
N LEU A 147 13.80 -3.98 -3.35
CA LEU A 147 13.93 -4.95 -2.25
C LEU A 147 15.04 -4.57 -1.28
N ARG A 148 16.21 -4.15 -1.76
CA ARG A 148 17.33 -3.71 -0.92
C ARG A 148 16.94 -2.49 -0.08
N VAL A 149 16.28 -1.50 -0.69
CA VAL A 149 15.77 -0.33 0.02
C VAL A 149 14.73 -0.74 1.07
N LEU A 150 13.81 -1.64 0.75
CA LEU A 150 12.82 -2.17 1.70
C LEU A 150 13.50 -2.82 2.92
N LEU A 151 14.44 -3.75 2.69
CA LEU A 151 15.12 -4.47 3.76
C LEU A 151 15.96 -3.55 4.66
N SER A 152 16.49 -2.45 4.10
CA SER A 152 17.21 -1.44 4.89
C SER A 152 16.29 -0.64 5.83
N LYS A 153 15.02 -0.41 5.43
CA LYS A 153 14.04 0.35 6.22
C LYS A 153 13.37 -0.51 7.31
N LEU A 154 13.43 -1.83 7.19
CA LEU A 154 12.78 -2.79 8.10
C LEU A 154 13.76 -3.85 8.63
N PRO A 155 14.74 -3.46 9.47
CA PRO A 155 15.68 -4.42 10.03
C PRO A 155 14.98 -5.41 10.96
N MET A 156 15.11 -6.70 10.65
CA MET A 156 14.54 -7.81 11.41
C MET A 156 15.61 -8.90 11.65
N PRO A 157 16.62 -8.63 12.51
CA PRO A 157 17.84 -9.45 12.58
C PRO A 157 17.58 -10.92 12.96
N ASP A 158 16.55 -11.19 13.76
CA ASP A 158 16.19 -12.55 14.20
C ASP A 158 15.14 -13.22 13.30
N ASN A 159 14.71 -12.57 12.23
CA ASN A 159 13.71 -13.12 11.32
C ASN A 159 14.41 -13.94 10.22
N GLN A 160 14.05 -15.22 10.11
CA GLN A 160 14.71 -16.14 9.17
C GLN A 160 14.45 -15.78 7.70
N LEU A 161 13.22 -15.36 7.36
CA LEU A 161 12.88 -14.92 6.00
C LEU A 161 13.66 -13.66 5.62
N TYR A 162 13.73 -12.68 6.52
CA TYR A 162 14.54 -11.48 6.33
C TYR A 162 16.01 -11.83 6.09
N ALA A 163 16.61 -12.65 6.96
CA ALA A 163 18.00 -13.05 6.83
C ALA A 163 18.28 -13.79 5.50
N ALA A 164 17.37 -14.66 5.07
CA ALA A 164 17.48 -15.36 3.80
C ALA A 164 17.44 -14.40 2.60
N LEU A 165 16.54 -13.41 2.62
CA LEU A 165 16.45 -12.41 1.55
C LEU A 165 17.68 -11.50 1.49
N VAL A 166 18.19 -11.07 2.66
CA VAL A 166 19.44 -10.28 2.72
C VAL A 166 20.60 -11.06 2.11
N ALA A 167 20.76 -12.34 2.45
CA ALA A 167 21.83 -13.19 1.94
C ALA A 167 21.78 -13.40 0.41
N GLN A 168 20.60 -13.33 -0.20
CA GLN A 168 20.43 -13.49 -1.65
C GLN A 168 20.78 -12.24 -2.46
N ILE A 169 20.80 -11.06 -1.84
CA ILE A 169 21.02 -9.77 -2.53
C ILE A 169 22.28 -9.03 -2.08
N SER A 170 23.07 -9.67 -1.20
CA SER A 170 24.36 -9.19 -0.68
C SER A 170 25.50 -9.44 -1.66
#